data_AF-A0A644XTY7-F1
#
_entry.id   AF-A0A644XTY7-F1
#
_cell.length_a   1.000
_cell.length_b   1.000
_cell.length_c   1.000
_cell.angle_alpha   90.00
_cell.angle_beta   90.00
_cell.angle_gamma   90.00
#
_symmetry.space_group_name_H-M   'P 1'
#
loop_
_entity.id
_entity.type
_entity.pdbx_description
1 polymer ?
#
loop_
_entity_poly.entity_id
_entity_poly.type
_entity_poly.pdbx_seq_one_letter_code
_entity_poly.pdbx_strand_id
1 'polypeptide(L)'
;MKGIIFSTVILLIVSLIGFSTNPSYEDYKEWNKTQDYEEMGASTQIEKSVVGFVSDLVADSTVVREDYKVLSLYTVENDGSSYKVLGIFNNFFVIDNEEVPVIEQ
;
A
#
# COMPACT_ATOMS: atom_id res chain seq x y z
N MET A 1 19.84 -19.47 -17.50
CA MET A 1 18.60 -19.96 -16.85
C MET A 1 18.71 -20.04 -15.33
N LYS A 2 19.66 -20.81 -14.73
CA LYS A 2 19.77 -20.95 -13.26
C LYS A 2 19.97 -19.63 -12.49
N GLY A 3 20.78 -18.71 -13.03
CA GLY A 3 21.03 -17.40 -12.39
C GLY A 3 19.83 -16.45 -12.42
N ILE A 4 19.00 -16.52 -13.47
CA ILE A 4 17.76 -15.72 -13.58
C ILE A 4 16.75 -16.22 -12.55
N ILE A 5 16.55 -17.54 -12.46
CA ILE A 5 15.66 -18.15 -11.47
C ILE A 5 16.08 -17.77 -10.05
N PHE A 6 17.39 -17.83 -9.75
CA PHE A 6 17.91 -17.46 -8.43
C PHE A 6 17.69 -15.97 -8.10
N SER A 7 17.93 -15.08 -9.06
CA SER A 7 17.68 -13.64 -8.91
C SER A 7 16.20 -13.34 -8.69
N THR A 8 15.30 -13.97 -9.46
CA THR A 8 13.85 -13.79 -9.30
C THR A 8 13.38 -14.27 -7.94
N VAL A 9 13.87 -15.41 -7.44
CA VAL A 9 13.51 -15.93 -6.11
C VAL A 9 13.94 -14.98 -5.01
N ILE A 10 15.16 -14.43 -5.08
CA ILE A 10 15.63 -13.43 -4.10
C ILE A 10 14.74 -12.18 -4.12
N LEU A 11 14.42 -11.66 -5.31
CA LEU A 11 13.58 -10.48 -5.45
C LEU A 11 12.19 -10.68 -4.85
N LEU A 12 11.65 -11.89 -5.02
CA LEU A 12 10.35 -12.29 -4.49
C LEU A 12 10.38 -12.37 -2.96
N ILE A 13 11.44 -12.96 -2.38
CA ILE A 13 11.65 -13.02 -0.93
C ILE A 13 11.76 -11.61 -0.33
N VAL A 14 12.57 -10.73 -0.94
CA VAL A 14 12.73 -9.35 -0.47
C VAL A 14 11.41 -8.58 -0.52
N SER A 15 10.62 -8.77 -1.59
CA SER A 15 9.31 -8.13 -1.74
C SER A 15 8.28 -8.64 -0.72
N LEU A 16 8.27 -9.94 -0.45
CA LEU A 16 7.39 -10.54 0.56
C LEU A 16 7.72 -10.06 1.97
N ILE A 17 9.01 -9.96 2.30
CA ILE A 17 9.45 -9.41 3.58
C ILE A 17 9.03 -7.95 3.68
N GLY A 18 9.33 -7.13 2.66
CA GLY A 18 8.95 -5.71 2.65
C GLY A 18 7.45 -5.49 2.79
N PHE A 19 6.63 -6.32 2.14
CA PHE A 19 5.18 -6.28 2.27
C PHE A 19 4.71 -6.68 3.68
N SER A 20 5.31 -7.74 4.26
CA SER A 20 4.98 -8.21 5.61
C SER A 20 5.46 -7.27 6.71
N THR A 21 6.50 -6.47 6.48
CA THR A 21 7.04 -5.50 7.44
C THR A 21 6.42 -4.12 7.32
N ASN A 22 5.53 -3.89 6.34
CA ASN A 22 4.86 -2.61 6.20
C ASN A 22 3.88 -2.42 7.37
N PRO A 23 4.06 -1.41 8.23
CA PRO A 23 3.20 -1.21 9.38
C PRO A 23 1.75 -0.99 8.95
N SER A 24 0.84 -1.63 9.66
CA SER A 24 -0.59 -1.44 9.49
C SER A 24 -1.03 -0.11 10.09
N TYR A 25 -2.28 0.27 9.79
CA TYR A 25 -2.92 1.42 10.44
C TYR A 25 -3.02 1.24 11.96
N GLU A 26 -3.17 0.00 12.42
CA GLU A 26 -3.27 -0.30 13.85
C GLU A 26 -1.92 -0.14 14.55
N ASP A 27 -0.83 -0.53 13.88
CA ASP A 27 0.53 -0.28 14.36
C ASP A 27 0.81 1.23 14.46
N TYR A 28 0.29 2.02 13.51
CA TYR A 28 0.36 3.48 13.57
C TYR A 28 -0.41 4.05 14.78
N LYS A 29 -1.63 3.60 15.04
CA LYS A 29 -2.41 4.07 16.20
C LYS A 29 -1.75 3.73 17.53
N GLU A 30 -1.18 2.53 17.66
CA GLU A 30 -0.48 2.13 18.88
C GLU A 30 0.80 2.95 19.11
N TRP A 31 1.55 3.20 18.03
CA TRP A 31 2.70 4.10 18.08
C TRP A 31 2.29 5.53 18.44
N ASN A 32 1.23 6.07 17.82
CA ASN A 32 0.75 7.44 18.05
C ASN A 32 0.30 7.64 19.51
N LYS A 33 -0.43 6.69 20.08
CA LYS A 33 -0.79 6.69 21.50
C LYS A 33 0.42 6.78 22.41
N THR A 34 1.48 6.03 22.08
CA THR A 34 2.71 6.03 22.87
C THR A 34 3.38 7.40 22.87
N GLN A 35 3.40 8.07 21.71
CA GLN A 35 3.89 9.45 21.60
C GLN A 35 3.03 10.42 22.43
N ASP A 36 1.69 10.32 22.32
CA ASP A 36 0.79 11.19 23.08
C ASP A 36 0.91 10.97 24.60
N TYR A 37 1.16 9.75 25.07
CA TYR A 37 1.42 9.48 26.50
C TYR A 37 2.69 10.16 26.99
N GLU A 38 3.75 10.14 26.17
CA GLU A 38 5.04 10.76 26.49
C GLU A 38 4.91 12.28 26.49
N GLU A 39 4.24 12.86 25.50
CA GLU A 39 4.02 14.31 25.38
C GLU A 39 3.12 14.86 26.49
N MET A 40 2.05 14.13 26.86
CA MET A 40 1.12 14.55 27.90
C MET A 40 1.58 14.19 29.33
N GLY A 41 2.71 13.48 29.47
CA GLY A 41 3.20 13.00 30.76
C GLY A 41 2.23 12.03 31.46
N ALA A 42 1.44 11.29 30.68
CA ALA A 42 0.44 10.35 31.20
C ALA A 42 1.14 9.17 31.88
N SER A 43 1.13 9.15 33.20
CA SER A 43 1.89 8.17 34.00
C SER A 43 0.99 7.09 34.60
N THR A 44 -0.27 7.44 34.90
CA THR A 44 -1.23 6.51 35.49
C THR A 44 -2.06 5.77 34.44
N GLN A 45 -2.61 4.61 34.82
CA GLN A 45 -3.39 3.76 33.92
C GLN A 45 -4.69 4.45 33.42
N ILE A 46 -5.27 5.33 34.25
CA ILE A 46 -6.47 6.10 33.91
C ILE A 46 -6.11 7.21 32.92
N GLU A 47 -5.01 7.95 33.15
CA GLU A 47 -4.55 8.99 32.22
C GLU A 47 -4.25 8.40 30.84
N LYS A 48 -3.52 7.28 30.78
CA LYS A 48 -3.23 6.58 29.52
C LYS A 48 -4.50 6.12 28.81
N SER A 49 -5.52 5.67 29.54
CA SER A 49 -6.80 5.29 28.94
C SER A 49 -7.52 6.46 28.27
N VAL A 50 -7.58 7.61 28.95
CA VAL A 50 -8.23 8.82 28.43
C VAL A 50 -7.47 9.38 27.23
N VAL A 51 -6.15 9.52 27.35
CA VAL A 51 -5.28 10.00 26.25
C VAL A 51 -5.36 9.05 25.06
N GLY A 52 -5.35 7.74 25.30
CA GLY A 52 -5.39 6.74 24.25
C GLY A 52 -6.71 6.76 23.47
N PHE A 53 -7.83 6.97 24.16
CA PHE A 53 -9.14 7.10 23.52
C PHE A 53 -9.24 8.37 22.66
N VAL A 54 -8.73 9.51 23.14
CA VAL A 54 -8.71 10.75 22.36
C VAL A 54 -7.80 10.62 21.14
N SER A 55 -6.61 10.02 21.32
CA SER A 55 -5.65 9.75 20.26
C SER A 55 -6.25 8.90 19.13
N ASP A 56 -6.97 7.83 19.47
CA ASP A 56 -7.68 7.00 18.48
C ASP A 56 -8.71 7.81 17.68
N LEU A 57 -9.54 8.61 18.36
CA LEU A 57 -10.57 9.41 17.69
C LEU A 57 -9.97 10.46 16.74
N VAL A 58 -8.85 11.07 17.13
CA VAL A 58 -8.13 12.03 16.29
C VAL A 58 -7.52 11.32 15.08
N ALA A 59 -6.87 10.17 15.29
CA ALA A 59 -6.30 9.36 14.22
C ALA A 59 -7.38 8.95 13.21
N ASP A 60 -8.50 8.39 13.68
CA ASP A 60 -9.60 7.89 12.83
C ASP A 60 -10.30 9.01 12.03
N SER A 61 -10.26 10.26 12.51
CA SER A 61 -10.88 11.40 11.84
C SER A 61 -9.95 12.16 10.91
N THR A 62 -8.63 12.08 11.12
CA THR A 62 -7.66 12.97 10.46
C THR A 62 -6.64 12.23 9.61
N VAL A 63 -6.38 10.95 9.88
CA VAL A 63 -5.30 10.21 9.23
C VAL A 63 -5.82 9.47 8.01
N VAL A 64 -5.26 9.80 6.85
CA VAL A 64 -5.52 9.10 5.60
C VAL A 64 -4.34 8.18 5.31
N ARG A 65 -4.61 6.86 5.26
CA ARG A 65 -3.62 5.87 4.86
C ARG A 65 -3.58 5.76 3.33
N GLU A 66 -2.43 6.09 2.75
CA GLU A 66 -2.13 5.82 1.34
C GLU A 66 -1.20 4.61 1.22
N ASP A 67 -1.73 3.50 0.73
CA ASP A 67 -0.92 2.32 0.44
C ASP A 67 -0.23 2.49 -0.91
N TYR A 68 1.07 2.80 -0.92
CA TYR A 68 1.90 2.76 -2.12
C TYR A 68 2.15 1.31 -2.54
N LYS A 69 1.12 0.68 -3.12
CA LYS A 69 1.21 -0.64 -3.75
C LYS A 69 2.10 -0.48 -4.97
N VAL A 70 3.36 -0.91 -4.82
CA VAL A 70 4.49 -0.74 -5.74
C VAL A 70 4.17 -1.04 -7.21
N LEU A 71 3.11 -1.82 -7.47
CA LEU A 71 2.63 -2.20 -8.77
C LEU A 71 1.11 -1.98 -8.89
N SER A 72 0.68 -1.41 -10.01
CA SER A 72 -0.72 -1.23 -10.40
C SER A 72 -0.90 -1.69 -11.84
N LEU A 73 -1.99 -2.39 -12.16
CA LEU A 73 -2.33 -2.80 -13.53
C LEU A 73 -3.63 -2.11 -13.94
N TYR A 74 -3.59 -1.38 -15.05
CA TYR A 74 -4.72 -0.66 -15.62
C TYR A 74 -5.11 -1.33 -16.94
N THR A 75 -6.41 -1.54 -17.14
CA THR A 75 -6.95 -1.96 -18.44
C THR A 75 -7.70 -0.78 -19.01
N VAL A 76 -7.32 -0.35 -20.21
CA VAL A 76 -7.96 0.76 -20.92
C VAL A 76 -8.75 0.18 -22.08
N GLU A 77 -10.07 0.36 -22.03
CA GLU A 77 -11.00 -0.03 -23.09
C GLU A 77 -11.43 1.24 -23.84
N ASN A 78 -11.11 1.31 -25.12
CA ASN A 78 -11.64 2.32 -26.04
C ASN A 78 -12.36 1.60 -27.19
N ASP A 79 -13.36 2.22 -27.82
CA ASP A 79 -14.17 1.63 -28.89
C ASP A 79 -13.33 0.90 -29.98
N GLY A 80 -13.15 -0.43 -29.82
CA GLY A 80 -12.38 -1.28 -30.74
C GLY A 80 -10.94 -1.62 -30.35
N SER A 81 -10.42 -1.16 -29.21
CA SER A 81 -9.07 -1.49 -28.75
C SER A 81 -9.00 -1.58 -27.21
N SER A 82 -8.39 -2.64 -26.70
CA SER A 82 -8.05 -2.75 -25.27
C SER A 82 -6.55 -2.85 -25.08
N TYR A 83 -5.98 -1.98 -24.24
CA TYR A 83 -4.56 -2.04 -23.89
C TYR A 83 -4.34 -2.04 -22.38
N LYS A 84 -3.30 -2.74 -21.94
CA LYS A 84 -2.93 -2.83 -20.52
C LYS A 84 -1.75 -1.92 -20.22
N VAL A 85 -1.81 -1.23 -19.08
CA VAL A 85 -0.73 -0.37 -18.59
C VAL A 85 -0.28 -0.86 -17.21
N LEU A 86 1.00 -1.12 -17.07
CA LEU A 86 1.67 -1.40 -15.80
C LEU A 86 2.19 -0.10 -15.20
N GLY A 87 1.68 0.28 -14.03
CA GLY A 87 2.28 1.30 -13.18
C GLY A 87 3.23 0.67 -12.18
N ILE A 88 4.51 1.05 -12.19
CA ILE A 88 5.51 0.63 -11.19
C ILE A 88 6.48 1.79 -10.89
N PHE A 89 6.77 2.07 -9.63
CA PHE A 89 7.70 3.15 -9.22
C PHE A 89 7.47 4.51 -9.93
N ASN A 90 6.21 4.96 -10.04
CA ASN A 90 5.84 6.19 -10.75
C ASN A 90 6.20 6.21 -12.26
N ASN A 91 6.40 5.03 -12.86
CA ASN A 91 6.59 4.83 -14.28
C ASN A 91 5.40 4.03 -14.84
N PHE A 92 5.04 4.29 -16.10
CA PHE A 92 3.94 3.61 -16.80
C PHE A 92 4.45 2.91 -18.05
N PHE A 93 4.13 1.62 -18.19
CA PHE A 93 4.54 0.79 -19.31
C PHE A 93 3.32 0.15 -19.96
N VAL A 94 3.12 0.35 -21.26
CA VAL A 94 2.07 -0.36 -22.02
C VAL A 94 2.56 -1.79 -22.28
N ILE A 95 1.80 -2.80 -21.84
CA ILE A 95 2.22 -4.22 -21.86
C ILE A 95 1.49 -5.05 -22.90
N ASP A 96 0.33 -4.60 -23.36
CA ASP A 96 -0.53 -5.38 -24.25
C ASP A 96 -1.34 -4.44 -25.14
N ASN A 97 -1.45 -4.76 -26.42
CA ASN A 97 -2.22 -4.01 -27.41
C ASN A 97 -3.04 -5.04 -28.19
N GLU A 98 -4.12 -5.53 -27.59
CA GLU A 98 -5.03 -6.43 -28.28
C GLU A 98 -5.93 -5.56 -29.18
N GLU A 99 -5.64 -5.57 -30.48
CA GLU A 99 -6.61 -5.10 -31.49
C GLU A 99 -7.85 -5.99 -31.38
N VAL A 100 -8.97 -5.42 -30.94
CA VAL A 100 -10.25 -6.14 -30.92
C VAL A 100 -10.66 -6.27 -32.39
N PRO A 101 -10.81 -7.49 -32.95
CA PRO A 101 -11.25 -7.64 -34.32
C PRO A 101 -12.67 -7.07 -34.43
N VAL A 102 -12.81 -5.97 -35.17
CA VAL A 102 -14.11 -5.40 -35.53
C VAL A 102 -14.84 -6.43 -36.38
N ILE A 103 -15.86 -7.07 -35.80
CA ILE A 103 -16.81 -7.87 -36.58
C ILE A 103 -17.73 -6.88 -37.26
N GLU A 104 -17.50 -6.59 -38.54
CA GLU A 104 -18.44 -5.85 -39.39
C GLU A 104 -19.78 -6.60 -39.40
N GLN A 105 -20.86 -5.92 -39.00
CA GLN A 105 -22.25 -6.37 -39.14
C GLN A 105 -22.85 -5.85 -40.45
#